data_AF-A0A423HY43-F1
#
_entry.id   AF-A0A423HY43-F1
#
_cell.length_a   1.000
_cell.length_b   1.000
_cell.length_c   1.000
_cell.angle_alpha   90.00
_cell.angle_beta   90.00
_cell.angle_gamma   90.00
#
_symmetry.space_group_name_H-M   'P 1'
#
loop_
_entity.id
_entity.type
_entity.pdbx_description
1 polymer ?
#
loop_
_entity_poly.entity_id
_entity_poly.type
_entity_poly.pdbx_seq_one_letter_code
_entity_poly.pdbx_strand_id
1 'polypeptide(L)'
;MLKALRFSGWPLLAGVLIALLIIQRYPQWVGLPSLDVNLQQAPQTTSVQQGPVSYADAVVIAAPAVVNLYTTKVINKPNHPLFEDPQFRRFFGDNSPKQKRMESSLGSGVIMSPEGYILTNNHVTTGADQIVVALKDGRETLARVIGSDPETDLAVLKIDLKTLPAITIGRSDNIRIGDVALAIGNPFGVGQTVTMGIISATGRNQLGLNNYEDFIQTDAAINPGNSGGALVDANGNLTGINTAIFSKSGGSQGIGFAIPVKLAMEVMKSIIEHGQVIRGWLGIEVQPLSQELAESFGLSGRPGIVVAGIFRDGPAQKAGLQLGDVILSIDGEPAGDGRRSMNQVARIKPTDKVTVQVMRNGKELKLTAEIGLRPPPAPVKEKEEE
;
A
#
# COMPACT_ATOMS: atom_id res chain seq x y z
N MET A 1 3.50 -69.47 55.08
CA MET A 1 3.43 -68.17 54.38
C MET A 1 4.43 -68.05 53.21
N LEU A 2 5.72 -68.41 53.35
CA LEU A 2 6.71 -68.29 52.25
C LEU A 2 6.44 -69.14 50.98
N LYS A 3 5.82 -70.32 51.08
CA LYS A 3 5.52 -71.17 49.90
C LYS A 3 4.41 -70.59 49.00
N ALA A 4 3.41 -69.93 49.58
CA ALA A 4 2.32 -69.31 48.83
C ALA A 4 2.79 -68.06 48.06
N LEU A 5 3.70 -67.28 48.65
CA LEU A 5 4.37 -66.17 47.97
C LEU A 5 5.25 -66.66 46.81
N ARG A 6 5.97 -67.78 46.96
CA ARG A 6 6.80 -68.32 45.87
C ARG A 6 5.98 -68.94 44.73
N PHE A 7 4.83 -69.53 45.04
CA PHE A 7 3.94 -70.14 44.04
C PHE A 7 3.15 -69.11 43.24
N SER A 8 2.68 -68.04 43.90
CA SER A 8 1.81 -67.04 43.25
C SER A 8 2.56 -65.76 42.83
N GLY A 9 3.72 -65.47 43.43
CA GLY A 9 4.48 -64.25 43.15
C GLY A 9 5.14 -64.26 41.77
N TRP A 10 5.68 -65.40 41.32
CA TRP A 10 6.33 -65.49 40.00
C TRP A 10 5.35 -65.32 38.82
N PRO A 11 4.16 -65.96 38.82
CA PRO A 11 3.14 -65.70 37.80
C PRO A 11 2.65 -64.25 37.77
N LEU A 12 2.48 -63.61 38.94
CA LEU A 12 2.06 -62.21 39.05
C LEU A 12 3.10 -61.26 38.46
N LEU A 13 4.38 -61.47 38.81
CA LEU A 13 5.48 -60.63 38.33
C LEU A 13 5.71 -60.82 36.83
N ALA A 14 5.59 -62.05 36.33
CA ALA A 14 5.59 -62.35 34.91
C ALA A 14 4.41 -61.67 34.19
N GLY A 15 3.20 -61.72 34.76
CA GLY A 15 2.01 -61.06 34.21
C GLY A 15 2.17 -59.54 34.11
N VAL A 16 2.72 -58.89 35.14
CA VAL A 16 2.99 -57.45 35.13
C VAL A 16 4.06 -57.09 34.10
N LEU A 17 5.14 -57.86 33.99
CA LEU A 17 6.18 -57.63 32.97
C LEU A 17 5.63 -57.80 31.56
N ILE A 18 4.78 -58.80 31.32
CA ILE A 18 4.11 -59.00 30.03
C ILE A 18 3.19 -57.82 29.73
N ALA A 19 2.41 -57.35 30.70
CA ALA A 19 1.53 -56.20 30.53
C ALA A 19 2.32 -54.93 30.18
N LEU A 20 3.45 -54.66 30.86
CA LEU A 20 4.33 -53.53 30.56
C LEU A 20 4.93 -53.64 29.15
N LEU A 21 5.35 -54.84 28.73
CA LEU A 21 5.85 -55.10 27.37
C LEU A 21 4.77 -54.84 26.31
N ILE A 22 3.52 -55.23 26.57
CA ILE A 22 2.38 -54.97 25.67
C ILE A 22 2.10 -53.47 25.60
N ILE A 23 2.09 -52.76 26.72
CA ILE A 23 1.87 -51.30 26.76
C ILE A 23 3.00 -50.56 26.02
N GLN A 24 4.25 -50.99 26.20
CA GLN A 24 5.41 -50.40 25.53
C GLN A 24 5.38 -50.64 24.01
N ARG A 25 4.96 -51.84 23.57
CA ARG A 25 4.97 -52.22 22.15
C ARG A 25 3.72 -51.80 21.40
N TYR A 26 2.58 -51.73 22.09
CA TYR A 26 1.25 -51.46 21.55
C TYR A 26 0.46 -50.48 22.45
N PRO A 27 0.96 -49.25 22.66
CA PRO A 27 0.27 -48.24 23.48
C PRO A 27 -1.18 -47.98 23.02
N GLN A 28 -1.44 -48.13 21.71
CA GLN A 28 -2.78 -47.98 21.13
C GLN A 28 -3.80 -49.02 21.64
N TRP A 29 -3.37 -50.21 22.08
CA TRP A 29 -4.29 -51.24 22.60
C TRP A 29 -4.81 -50.92 23.99
N VAL A 30 -4.11 -50.06 24.73
CA VAL A 30 -4.50 -49.60 26.07
C VAL A 30 -5.00 -48.16 26.07
N GLY A 31 -5.31 -47.60 24.89
CA GLY A 31 -5.84 -46.25 24.75
C GLY A 31 -4.82 -45.15 25.06
N LEU A 32 -3.51 -45.44 25.06
CA LEU A 32 -2.50 -44.39 25.13
C LEU A 32 -2.39 -43.72 23.76
N PRO A 33 -2.53 -42.38 23.66
CA PRO A 33 -2.44 -41.68 22.40
C PRO A 33 -1.04 -41.84 21.80
N SER A 34 -0.95 -42.33 20.57
CA SER A 34 0.28 -42.23 19.80
C SER A 34 0.49 -40.75 19.44
N LEU A 35 1.63 -40.19 19.81
CA LEU A 35 2.08 -38.88 19.32
C LEU A 35 2.55 -39.05 17.87
N ASP A 36 1.64 -39.43 16.98
CA ASP A 36 1.92 -39.54 15.55
C ASP A 36 1.90 -38.13 14.96
N VAL A 37 3.05 -37.47 15.00
CA VAL A 37 3.26 -36.23 14.26
C VAL A 37 3.26 -36.59 12.78
N ASN A 38 2.10 -36.40 12.13
CA ASN A 38 1.93 -36.63 10.71
C ASN A 38 2.66 -35.52 9.93
N LEU A 39 3.92 -35.79 9.57
CA LEU A 39 4.71 -34.93 8.70
C LEU A 39 4.54 -35.41 7.25
N GLN A 40 3.96 -34.58 6.39
CA GLN A 40 3.98 -34.81 4.95
C GLN A 40 5.37 -34.48 4.42
N GLN A 41 6.09 -35.49 3.93
CA GLN A 41 7.30 -35.27 3.13
C GLN A 41 6.92 -35.05 1.67
N ALA A 42 7.58 -34.08 1.03
CA ALA A 42 7.38 -33.83 -0.38
C ALA A 42 7.86 -35.04 -1.22
N PRO A 43 7.14 -35.41 -2.30
CA PRO A 43 7.63 -36.40 -3.24
C PRO A 43 8.90 -35.90 -3.92
N GLN A 44 9.81 -36.82 -4.30
CA GLN A 44 10.98 -36.44 -5.09
C GLN A 44 10.52 -35.96 -6.48
N THR A 45 10.61 -34.65 -6.70
CA THR A 45 10.27 -34.01 -7.98
C THR A 45 11.35 -34.30 -9.01
N THR A 46 10.97 -34.93 -10.13
CA THR A 46 11.87 -35.26 -11.26
C THR A 46 11.83 -34.23 -12.40
N SER A 47 10.90 -33.26 -12.36
CA SER A 47 10.81 -32.21 -13.38
C SER A 47 11.67 -31.01 -13.01
N VAL A 48 12.78 -30.81 -13.73
CA VAL A 48 13.57 -29.58 -13.67
C VAL A 48 12.95 -28.56 -14.64
N GLN A 49 12.14 -27.63 -14.14
CA GLN A 49 11.85 -26.41 -14.89
C GLN A 49 13.10 -25.53 -14.88
N GLN A 50 13.60 -25.17 -16.07
CA GLN A 50 14.73 -24.26 -16.21
C GLN A 50 14.24 -22.81 -16.15
N GLY A 51 14.91 -21.98 -15.34
CA GLY A 51 14.69 -20.54 -15.25
C GLY A 51 15.70 -19.74 -16.10
N PRO A 52 15.51 -18.42 -16.23
CA PRO A 52 16.47 -17.57 -16.94
C PRO A 52 17.81 -17.54 -16.20
N VAL A 53 18.90 -17.54 -16.97
CA VAL A 53 20.26 -17.35 -16.44
C VAL A 53 20.56 -15.89 -16.07
N SER A 54 19.78 -14.95 -16.62
CA SER A 54 19.94 -13.51 -16.41
C SER A 54 18.60 -12.79 -16.62
N TYR A 55 18.39 -11.70 -15.88
CA TYR A 55 17.27 -10.77 -16.07
C TYR A 55 17.67 -9.50 -16.82
N ALA A 56 18.87 -9.47 -17.43
CA ALA A 56 19.37 -8.31 -18.15
C ALA A 56 18.43 -7.87 -19.28
N ASP A 57 17.79 -8.80 -19.99
CA ASP A 57 16.89 -8.47 -21.09
C ASP A 57 15.66 -7.67 -20.61
N ALA A 58 15.06 -8.09 -19.49
CA ALA A 58 13.97 -7.34 -18.85
C ALA A 58 14.40 -5.91 -18.47
N VAL A 59 15.62 -5.78 -17.94
CA VAL A 59 16.18 -4.47 -17.58
C VAL A 59 16.46 -3.63 -18.82
N VAL A 60 17.01 -4.21 -19.89
CA VAL A 60 17.29 -3.48 -21.14
C VAL A 60 16.02 -2.91 -21.75
N ILE A 61 14.91 -3.64 -21.67
CA ILE A 61 13.59 -3.20 -22.15
C ILE A 61 13.03 -2.09 -21.26
N ALA A 62 13.01 -2.29 -19.94
CA ALA A 62 12.32 -1.39 -19.01
C ALA A 62 13.11 -0.14 -18.62
N ALA A 63 14.43 -0.28 -18.43
CA ALA A 63 15.28 0.74 -17.83
C ALA A 63 15.25 2.10 -18.57
N PRO A 64 15.28 2.18 -19.91
CA PRO A 64 15.25 3.46 -20.60
C PRO A 64 14.02 4.33 -20.28
N ALA A 65 12.89 3.70 -19.91
CA ALA A 65 11.66 4.38 -19.56
C ALA A 65 11.63 4.91 -18.12
N VAL A 66 12.62 4.57 -17.28
CA VAL A 66 12.70 5.07 -15.89
C VAL A 66 13.64 6.27 -15.86
N VAL A 67 13.15 7.37 -15.30
CA VAL A 67 13.83 8.67 -15.24
C VAL A 67 14.13 9.08 -13.81
N ASN A 68 15.10 9.98 -13.67
CA ASN A 68 15.44 10.58 -12.39
C ASN A 68 14.71 11.90 -12.25
N LEU A 69 14.21 12.17 -11.06
CA LEU A 69 13.56 13.43 -10.72
C LEU A 69 14.40 14.18 -9.68
N TYR A 70 14.86 15.36 -10.08
CA TYR A 70 15.50 16.31 -9.19
C TYR A 70 14.51 17.42 -8.91
N THR A 71 14.07 17.54 -7.67
CA THR A 71 13.17 18.61 -7.25
C THR A 71 13.94 19.66 -6.50
N THR A 72 13.66 20.93 -6.77
CA THR A 72 14.23 22.04 -6.03
C THR A 72 13.12 22.76 -5.28
N LYS A 73 13.38 23.06 -4.01
CA LYS A 73 12.51 23.86 -3.15
C LYS A 73 13.30 25.03 -2.57
N VAL A 74 12.82 26.24 -2.79
CA VAL A 74 13.37 27.46 -2.23
C VAL A 74 12.76 27.67 -0.85
N ILE A 75 13.51 27.33 0.21
CA ILE A 75 13.06 27.53 1.58
C ILE A 75 13.56 28.87 2.08
N ASN A 76 12.62 29.68 2.60
CA ASN A 76 12.96 30.87 3.37
C ASN A 76 13.36 30.42 4.78
N LYS A 77 14.65 30.54 5.13
CA LYS A 77 15.06 30.33 6.53
C LYS A 77 14.45 31.43 7.41
N PRO A 78 13.92 31.09 8.59
CA PRO A 78 13.68 32.09 9.64
C PRO A 78 15.00 32.83 9.90
N ASN A 79 14.93 34.15 10.07
CA ASN A 79 16.11 34.92 10.42
C ASN A 79 16.62 34.45 11.79
N HIS A 80 17.94 34.44 11.99
CA HIS A 80 18.53 34.11 13.29
C HIS A 80 17.95 35.07 14.37
N PRO A 81 17.65 34.60 15.60
CA PRO A 81 17.01 35.42 16.65
C PRO A 81 17.72 36.76 16.95
N LEU A 82 19.04 36.80 16.72
CA LEU A 82 19.87 38.00 16.79
C LEU A 82 19.40 39.14 15.86
N PHE A 83 18.83 38.82 14.69
CA PHE A 83 18.27 39.80 13.76
C PHE A 83 16.84 40.25 14.16
N GLU A 84 16.26 39.64 15.18
CA GLU A 84 15.01 40.07 15.81
C GLU A 84 15.22 40.98 17.02
N ASP A 85 16.48 41.14 17.47
CA ASP A 85 16.85 42.00 18.58
C ASP A 85 16.69 43.50 18.22
N PRO A 86 15.90 44.28 18.98
CA PRO A 86 15.71 45.72 18.77
C PRO A 86 16.99 46.56 18.84
N GLN A 87 18.00 46.15 19.61
CA GLN A 87 19.29 46.84 19.73
C GLN A 87 20.16 46.56 18.50
N PHE A 88 20.15 45.33 17.98
CA PHE A 88 20.90 44.96 16.78
C PHE A 88 20.36 45.66 15.52
N ARG A 89 19.03 45.74 15.37
CA ARG A 89 18.37 46.45 14.24
C ARG A 89 18.67 47.95 14.20
N ARG A 90 18.85 48.59 15.36
CA ARG A 90 19.19 50.02 15.44
C ARG A 90 20.60 50.36 14.94
N PHE A 91 21.54 49.41 15.02
CA PHE A 91 22.93 49.61 14.59
C PHE A 91 23.20 49.22 13.13
N PHE A 92 22.48 48.23 12.57
CA PHE A 92 22.77 47.66 11.24
C PHE A 92 21.64 47.80 10.20
N GLY A 93 20.45 48.30 10.58
CA GLY A 93 19.31 48.52 9.67
C GLY A 93 18.60 47.24 9.21
N ASP A 94 17.53 47.39 8.41
CA ASP A 94 16.68 46.29 7.91
C ASP A 94 17.26 45.53 6.69
N ASN A 95 18.51 45.80 6.28
CA ASN A 95 19.12 45.20 5.09
C ASN A 95 19.68 43.79 5.32
N SER A 96 18.94 42.93 6.02
CA SER A 96 19.32 41.52 6.19
C SER A 96 18.90 40.70 4.96
N PRO A 97 19.84 40.12 4.19
CA PRO A 97 19.47 39.28 3.05
C PRO A 97 18.77 38.02 3.57
N LYS A 98 17.50 37.81 3.20
CA LYS A 98 16.80 36.54 3.43
C LYS A 98 17.61 35.44 2.76
N GLN A 99 18.30 34.61 3.54
CA GLN A 99 19.02 33.46 3.01
C GLN A 99 18.00 32.43 2.53
N LYS A 100 17.80 32.38 1.21
CA LYS A 100 17.08 31.32 0.53
C LYS A 100 18.00 30.09 0.48
N ARG A 101 17.60 28.99 1.10
CA ARG A 101 18.29 27.69 0.95
C ARG A 101 17.55 26.90 -0.12
N MET A 102 18.26 26.43 -1.13
CA MET A 102 17.73 25.44 -2.06
C MET A 102 17.89 24.07 -1.42
N GLU A 103 16.78 23.39 -1.15
CA GLU A 103 16.78 21.97 -0.81
C GLU A 103 16.48 21.17 -2.08
N SER A 104 17.27 20.12 -2.30
CA SER A 104 17.10 19.21 -3.42
C SER A 104 16.60 17.88 -2.89
N SER A 105 15.49 17.37 -3.43
CA SER A 105 15.02 16.00 -3.18
C SER A 105 15.16 15.16 -4.44
N LEU A 106 15.41 13.86 -4.25
CA LEU A 106 15.66 12.88 -5.30
C LEU A 106 14.52 11.86 -5.34
N GLY A 107 14.01 11.61 -6.54
CA GLY A 107 13.06 10.54 -6.80
C GLY A 107 13.25 9.94 -8.19
N SER A 108 12.36 9.04 -8.55
CA SER A 108 12.29 8.43 -9.87
C SER A 108 10.91 8.68 -10.49
N GLY A 109 10.81 8.51 -11.80
CA GLY A 109 9.56 8.50 -12.53
C GLY A 109 9.57 7.43 -13.62
N VAL A 110 8.41 7.11 -14.17
CA VAL A 110 8.26 6.17 -15.28
C VAL A 110 7.59 6.89 -16.45
N ILE A 111 8.26 6.92 -17.61
CA ILE A 111 7.71 7.42 -18.86
C ILE A 111 6.63 6.44 -19.32
N MET A 112 5.39 6.87 -19.23
CA MET A 112 4.21 6.05 -19.52
C MET A 112 3.81 6.10 -20.98
N SER A 113 4.18 7.17 -21.70
CA SER A 113 3.80 7.34 -23.11
C SER A 113 4.83 8.11 -23.93
N PRO A 114 4.89 7.88 -25.27
CA PRO A 114 5.79 8.61 -26.17
C PRO A 114 5.54 10.12 -26.21
N GLU A 115 4.33 10.57 -25.85
CA GLU A 115 3.97 11.98 -25.75
C GLU A 115 4.62 12.69 -24.55
N GLY A 116 5.23 11.92 -23.63
CA GLY A 116 6.02 12.46 -22.51
C GLY A 116 5.27 12.61 -21.21
N TYR A 117 4.20 11.83 -21.00
CA TYR A 117 3.62 11.70 -19.68
C TYR A 117 4.44 10.76 -18.80
N ILE A 118 4.70 11.21 -17.58
CA ILE A 118 5.49 10.47 -16.59
C ILE A 118 4.64 10.27 -15.34
N LEU A 119 4.65 9.06 -14.80
CA LEU A 119 4.12 8.78 -13.47
C LEU A 119 5.24 8.80 -12.43
N THR A 120 4.94 9.32 -11.25
CA THR A 120 5.80 9.28 -10.07
C THR A 120 4.93 9.33 -8.82
N ASN A 121 5.54 9.34 -7.63
CA ASN A 121 4.81 9.55 -6.40
C ASN A 121 4.45 11.01 -6.17
N ASN A 122 3.30 11.25 -5.52
CA ASN A 122 2.89 12.60 -5.14
C ASN A 122 3.90 13.24 -4.17
N HIS A 123 4.37 12.50 -3.18
CA HIS A 123 5.33 13.02 -2.19
C HIS A 123 6.69 13.43 -2.82
N VAL A 124 7.07 12.87 -3.97
CA VAL A 124 8.28 13.27 -4.70
C VAL A 124 8.12 14.68 -5.29
N THR A 125 6.89 15.05 -5.68
CA THR A 125 6.58 16.31 -6.36
C THR A 125 6.07 17.42 -5.44
N THR A 126 5.60 17.04 -4.24
CA THR A 126 4.90 17.95 -3.33
C THR A 126 5.81 19.07 -2.83
N GLY A 127 5.41 20.31 -3.06
CA GLY A 127 6.14 21.50 -2.60
C GLY A 127 7.43 21.80 -3.37
N ALA A 128 7.66 21.15 -4.52
CA ALA A 128 8.75 21.47 -5.43
C ALA A 128 8.40 22.71 -6.27
N ASP A 129 9.33 23.65 -6.38
CA ASP A 129 9.21 24.81 -7.27
C ASP A 129 9.52 24.42 -8.72
N GLN A 130 10.52 23.56 -8.91
CA GLN A 130 10.91 23.03 -10.21
C GLN A 130 11.24 21.54 -10.10
N ILE A 131 10.89 20.81 -11.16
CA ILE A 131 11.17 19.38 -11.31
C ILE A 131 11.99 19.21 -12.59
N VAL A 132 13.25 18.82 -12.44
CA VAL A 132 14.13 18.45 -13.55
C VAL A 132 14.08 16.94 -13.71
N VAL A 133 13.80 16.51 -14.94
CA VAL A 133 13.78 15.11 -15.35
C VAL A 133 15.07 14.81 -16.08
N ALA A 134 15.84 13.83 -15.61
CA ALA A 134 16.99 13.30 -16.33
C ALA A 134 16.72 11.89 -16.84
N LEU A 135 16.93 11.68 -18.14
CA LEU A 135 16.77 10.40 -18.82
C LEU A 135 18.07 9.59 -18.80
N LYS A 136 17.96 8.27 -18.98
CA LYS A 136 19.10 7.36 -19.06
C LYS A 136 20.11 7.73 -20.16
N ASP A 137 19.65 8.34 -21.25
CA ASP A 137 20.49 8.77 -22.37
C ASP A 137 21.21 10.11 -22.15
N GLY A 138 21.08 10.71 -20.96
CA GLY A 138 21.74 11.96 -20.58
C GLY A 138 20.95 13.22 -20.93
N ARG A 139 19.78 13.11 -21.56
CA ARG A 139 18.90 14.27 -21.78
C ARG A 139 18.28 14.73 -20.46
N GLU A 140 18.24 16.05 -20.27
CA GLU A 140 17.58 16.69 -19.13
C GLU A 140 16.56 17.71 -19.61
N THR A 141 15.45 17.84 -18.88
CA THR A 141 14.41 18.82 -19.19
C THR A 141 13.57 19.16 -17.96
N LEU A 142 12.86 20.28 -17.99
CA LEU A 142 11.88 20.61 -16.97
C LEU A 142 10.57 19.86 -17.21
N ALA A 143 9.97 19.37 -16.12
CA ALA A 143 8.64 18.80 -16.14
C ALA A 143 7.60 19.77 -15.59
N ARG A 144 6.39 19.69 -16.16
CA ARG A 144 5.19 20.34 -15.62
C ARG A 144 4.34 19.32 -14.90
N VAL A 145 3.84 19.66 -13.72
CA VAL A 145 2.82 18.85 -13.03
C VAL A 145 1.50 19.05 -13.78
N ILE A 146 0.92 17.95 -14.28
CA ILE A 146 -0.41 17.95 -14.91
C ILE A 146 -1.49 17.85 -13.83
N GLY A 147 -1.22 17.05 -12.81
CA GLY A 147 -2.04 16.92 -11.60
C GLY A 147 -1.47 15.87 -10.67
N SER A 148 -2.00 15.80 -9.47
CA SER A 148 -1.62 14.80 -8.48
C SER A 148 -2.80 14.29 -7.70
N ASP A 149 -2.59 13.14 -7.07
CA ASP A 149 -3.53 12.46 -6.21
C ASP A 149 -2.83 12.07 -4.91
N PRO A 150 -2.91 12.93 -3.88
CA PRO A 150 -2.33 12.65 -2.58
C PRO A 150 -2.90 11.38 -1.92
N GLU A 151 -4.14 11.00 -2.25
CA GLU A 151 -4.80 9.87 -1.58
C GLU A 151 -4.31 8.50 -2.05
N THR A 152 -3.70 8.42 -3.24
CA THR A 152 -2.98 7.24 -3.74
C THR A 152 -1.47 7.44 -3.80
N ASP A 153 -0.98 8.63 -3.42
CA ASP A 153 0.40 9.05 -3.55
C ASP A 153 0.95 8.97 -5.00
N LEU A 154 0.18 9.44 -5.98
CA LEU A 154 0.59 9.48 -7.39
C LEU A 154 0.57 10.91 -7.95
N ALA A 155 1.48 11.21 -8.86
CA ALA A 155 1.47 12.44 -9.64
C ALA A 155 1.76 12.16 -11.11
N VAL A 156 1.13 12.94 -11.98
CA VAL A 156 1.36 12.92 -13.43
C VAL A 156 2.14 14.16 -13.82
N LEU A 157 3.30 13.93 -14.42
CA LEU A 157 4.15 14.96 -14.98
C LEU A 157 4.10 14.93 -16.51
N LYS A 158 4.46 16.04 -17.14
CA LYS A 158 4.62 16.16 -18.58
C LYS A 158 5.97 16.79 -18.91
N ILE A 159 6.70 16.14 -19.81
CA ILE A 159 7.93 16.65 -20.41
C ILE A 159 7.77 16.83 -21.91
N ASP A 160 8.53 17.76 -22.48
CA ASP A 160 8.46 18.11 -23.90
C ASP A 160 9.79 17.73 -24.61
N LEU A 161 9.98 16.42 -24.81
CA LEU A 161 11.10 15.83 -25.56
C LEU A 161 10.58 14.92 -26.69
N LYS A 162 11.37 14.79 -27.76
CA LYS A 162 11.06 13.88 -28.88
C LYS A 162 11.65 12.49 -28.64
N THR A 163 11.02 11.45 -29.20
CA THR A 163 11.54 10.07 -29.18
C THR A 163 11.79 9.58 -27.75
N LEU A 164 10.70 9.40 -27.01
CA LEU A 164 10.75 8.94 -25.62
C LEU A 164 10.54 7.42 -25.53
N PRO A 165 11.36 6.72 -24.72
CA PRO A 165 11.15 5.29 -24.45
C PRO A 165 10.01 5.12 -23.45
N ALA A 166 8.82 4.77 -23.93
CA ALA A 166 7.69 4.47 -23.07
C ALA A 166 7.76 3.03 -22.52
N ILE A 167 7.36 2.85 -21.26
CA ILE A 167 7.33 1.54 -20.60
C ILE A 167 6.22 0.66 -21.19
N THR A 168 6.48 -0.65 -21.28
CA THR A 168 5.42 -1.64 -21.59
C THR A 168 4.59 -1.92 -20.34
N ILE A 169 3.27 -1.81 -20.44
CA ILE A 169 2.36 -2.05 -19.30
C ILE A 169 2.12 -3.55 -19.12
N GLY A 170 2.43 -4.06 -17.92
CA GLY A 170 2.13 -5.42 -17.51
C GLY A 170 0.69 -5.59 -17.02
N ARG A 171 0.27 -6.83 -16.79
CA ARG A 171 -1.08 -7.15 -16.27
C ARG A 171 -1.04 -7.33 -14.76
N SER A 172 -1.40 -6.29 -14.00
CA SER A 172 -1.42 -6.38 -12.53
C SER A 172 -2.44 -7.37 -11.97
N ASP A 173 -3.52 -7.63 -12.71
CA ASP A 173 -4.62 -8.49 -12.27
C ASP A 173 -4.22 -9.98 -12.14
N ASN A 174 -3.08 -10.36 -12.74
CA ASN A 174 -2.58 -11.74 -12.77
C ASN A 174 -1.26 -11.91 -11.99
N ILE A 175 -0.86 -10.94 -11.19
CA ILE A 175 0.35 -11.06 -10.37
C ILE A 175 0.13 -12.14 -9.30
N ARG A 176 1.10 -13.04 -9.17
CA ARG A 176 1.10 -14.09 -8.15
C ARG A 176 2.21 -13.84 -7.13
N ILE A 177 1.93 -14.21 -5.89
CA ILE A 177 2.96 -14.30 -4.86
C ILE A 177 4.01 -15.31 -5.32
N GLY A 178 5.28 -14.91 -5.30
CA GLY A 178 6.41 -15.68 -5.82
C GLY A 178 6.85 -15.31 -7.24
N ASP A 179 6.08 -14.51 -7.99
CA ASP A 179 6.55 -14.00 -9.28
C ASP A 179 7.78 -13.08 -9.06
N VAL A 180 8.75 -13.15 -9.96
CA VAL A 180 9.97 -12.32 -9.91
C VAL A 180 9.60 -10.85 -10.12
N ALA A 181 10.22 -9.98 -9.34
CA ALA A 181 10.04 -8.54 -9.40
C ALA A 181 11.39 -7.82 -9.44
N LEU A 182 11.52 -6.87 -10.37
CA LEU A 182 12.69 -6.02 -10.52
C LEU A 182 12.28 -4.58 -10.21
N ALA A 183 12.84 -3.99 -9.15
CA ALA A 183 12.62 -2.59 -8.83
C ALA A 183 13.72 -1.74 -9.48
N ILE A 184 13.31 -0.78 -10.29
CA ILE A 184 14.18 0.11 -11.07
C ILE A 184 13.96 1.54 -10.60
N GLY A 185 15.04 2.25 -10.29
CA GLY A 185 15.01 3.66 -9.92
C GLY A 185 16.42 4.26 -9.92
N ASN A 186 16.61 5.39 -9.23
CA ASN A 186 17.94 5.98 -8.99
C ASN A 186 18.08 6.36 -7.51
N PRO A 187 18.39 5.38 -6.65
CA PRO A 187 18.60 5.62 -5.25
C PRO A 187 19.88 6.46 -5.06
N PHE A 188 19.82 7.50 -4.23
CA PHE A 188 20.98 8.34 -3.88
C PHE A 188 21.69 9.08 -5.03
N GLY A 189 21.09 9.14 -6.23
CA GLY A 189 21.63 9.89 -7.36
C GLY A 189 22.90 9.31 -7.98
N VAL A 190 23.26 8.06 -7.65
CA VAL A 190 24.47 7.38 -8.17
C VAL A 190 24.28 6.83 -9.59
N GLY A 191 23.06 6.89 -10.11
CA GLY A 191 22.68 6.36 -11.40
C GLY A 191 21.59 5.29 -11.28
N GLN A 192 21.02 4.94 -12.43
CA GLN A 192 19.95 3.97 -12.49
C GLN A 192 20.38 2.63 -11.88
N THR A 193 19.65 2.20 -10.86
CA THR A 193 19.90 0.98 -10.09
C THR A 193 18.72 0.04 -10.23
N VAL A 194 19.03 -1.26 -10.29
CA VAL A 194 18.04 -2.33 -10.30
C VAL A 194 18.26 -3.23 -9.09
N THR A 195 17.19 -3.53 -8.38
CA THR A 195 17.18 -4.54 -7.32
C THR A 195 16.16 -5.62 -7.69
N MET A 196 16.44 -6.85 -7.27
CA MET A 196 15.60 -8.00 -7.58
C MET A 196 15.02 -8.57 -6.29
N GLY A 197 13.78 -9.04 -6.39
CA GLY A 197 13.11 -9.83 -5.39
C GLY A 197 11.97 -10.61 -6.04
N ILE A 198 10.97 -10.93 -5.24
CA ILE A 198 9.71 -11.53 -5.65
C ILE A 198 8.54 -10.69 -5.14
N ILE A 199 7.37 -10.96 -5.68
CA ILE A 199 6.12 -10.50 -5.08
C ILE A 199 5.87 -11.30 -3.81
N SER A 200 5.91 -10.65 -2.66
CA SER A 200 5.73 -11.27 -1.34
C SER A 200 4.25 -11.29 -0.91
N ALA A 201 3.46 -10.31 -1.36
CA ALA A 201 2.02 -10.22 -1.13
C ALA A 201 1.35 -9.26 -2.12
N THR A 202 0.04 -9.36 -2.27
CA THR A 202 -0.81 -8.42 -3.03
C THR A 202 -1.98 -7.98 -2.14
N GLY A 203 -2.62 -6.84 -2.44
CA GLY A 203 -3.82 -6.40 -1.71
C GLY A 203 -3.54 -5.91 -0.28
N ARG A 204 -2.40 -5.26 -0.04
CA ARG A 204 -2.08 -4.68 1.27
C ARG A 204 -2.78 -3.33 1.44
N ASN A 205 -3.80 -3.30 2.30
CA ASN A 205 -4.78 -2.20 2.36
C ASN A 205 -4.91 -1.51 3.74
N GLN A 206 -4.04 -1.83 4.69
CA GLN A 206 -4.13 -1.39 6.10
C GLN A 206 -2.76 -0.97 6.67
N LEU A 207 -1.92 -0.36 5.83
CA LEU A 207 -0.59 0.10 6.23
C LEU A 207 -0.62 1.51 6.82
N GLY A 208 -1.66 2.30 6.54
CA GLY A 208 -1.77 3.68 7.02
C GLY A 208 -0.81 4.64 6.32
N LEU A 209 -0.33 4.25 5.13
CA LEU A 209 0.51 5.08 4.27
C LEU A 209 -0.34 6.04 3.44
N ASN A 210 -1.51 5.59 2.99
CA ASN A 210 -2.42 6.32 2.12
C ASN A 210 -3.90 6.08 2.50
N ASN A 211 -4.79 6.90 1.93
CA ASN A 211 -6.24 6.73 2.11
C ASN A 211 -6.75 5.56 1.24
N TYR A 212 -6.30 5.48 -0.01
CA TYR A 212 -6.61 4.39 -0.93
C TYR A 212 -5.38 3.49 -1.10
N GLU A 213 -5.41 2.35 -0.43
CA GLU A 213 -4.32 1.38 -0.43
C GLU A 213 -4.73 0.09 -1.14
N ASP A 214 -3.85 -0.40 -2.01
CA ASP A 214 -3.92 -1.69 -2.69
C ASP A 214 -2.52 -2.18 -3.04
N PHE A 215 -1.58 -2.13 -2.09
CA PHE A 215 -0.16 -2.26 -2.43
C PHE A 215 0.24 -3.69 -2.80
N ILE A 216 1.14 -3.77 -3.76
CA ILE A 216 1.99 -4.93 -4.01
C ILE A 216 3.15 -4.87 -3.01
N GLN A 217 3.38 -5.96 -2.28
CA GLN A 217 4.55 -6.10 -1.41
C GLN A 217 5.64 -6.88 -2.14
N THR A 218 6.89 -6.44 -2.04
CA THR A 218 8.06 -7.12 -2.57
C THR A 218 9.23 -7.07 -1.58
N ASP A 219 10.11 -8.07 -1.65
CA ASP A 219 11.39 -8.08 -0.94
C ASP A 219 12.54 -7.49 -1.78
N ALA A 220 12.27 -7.08 -3.04
CA ALA A 220 13.21 -6.29 -3.83
C ALA A 220 13.57 -5.01 -3.04
N ALA A 221 14.86 -4.69 -2.96
CA ALA A 221 15.29 -3.57 -2.15
C ALA A 221 14.80 -2.23 -2.72
N ILE A 222 13.87 -1.59 -1.99
CA ILE A 222 13.40 -0.22 -2.27
C ILE A 222 14.04 0.71 -1.25
N ASN A 223 14.64 1.80 -1.71
CA ASN A 223 15.31 2.81 -0.87
C ASN A 223 14.92 4.21 -1.35
N PRO A 224 15.16 5.26 -0.56
CA PRO A 224 14.99 6.64 -1.03
C PRO A 224 15.67 6.87 -2.38
N GLY A 225 14.93 7.47 -3.32
CA GLY A 225 15.32 7.65 -4.73
C GLY A 225 14.80 6.57 -5.69
N ASN A 226 14.36 5.39 -5.21
CA ASN A 226 13.56 4.45 -6.00
C ASN A 226 12.07 4.84 -6.04
N SER A 227 11.59 5.65 -5.08
CA SER A 227 10.21 6.13 -5.03
C SER A 227 9.83 6.84 -6.32
N GLY A 228 8.70 6.46 -6.90
CA GLY A 228 8.18 6.87 -8.20
C GLY A 228 8.74 6.07 -9.38
N GLY A 229 9.72 5.20 -9.15
CA GLY A 229 10.31 4.32 -10.17
C GLY A 229 9.45 3.08 -10.47
N ALA A 230 9.95 2.21 -11.35
CA ALA A 230 9.19 1.05 -11.83
C ALA A 230 9.42 -0.20 -10.98
N LEU A 231 8.37 -0.95 -10.72
CA LEU A 231 8.43 -2.37 -10.41
C LEU A 231 8.05 -3.13 -11.68
N VAL A 232 8.91 -4.01 -12.19
CA VAL A 232 8.66 -4.76 -13.43
C VAL A 232 8.76 -6.27 -13.24
N ASP A 233 8.07 -7.02 -14.09
CA ASP A 233 8.16 -8.49 -14.13
C ASP A 233 9.47 -8.98 -14.79
N ALA A 234 9.66 -10.29 -14.82
CA ALA A 234 10.82 -10.95 -15.45
C ALA A 234 10.94 -10.72 -16.97
N ASN A 235 9.96 -10.08 -17.61
CA ASN A 235 9.96 -9.72 -19.03
C ASN A 235 10.13 -8.20 -19.25
N GLY A 236 10.24 -7.40 -18.19
CA GLY A 236 10.38 -5.94 -18.26
C GLY A 236 9.04 -5.20 -18.41
N ASN A 237 7.91 -5.83 -18.12
CA ASN A 237 6.61 -5.16 -18.13
C ASN A 237 6.30 -4.54 -16.76
N LEU A 238 5.78 -3.32 -16.74
CA LEU A 238 5.43 -2.59 -15.53
C LEU A 238 4.32 -3.30 -14.74
N THR A 239 4.59 -3.66 -13.49
CA THR A 239 3.63 -4.24 -12.55
C THR A 239 3.19 -3.24 -11.48
N GLY A 240 4.02 -2.27 -11.14
CA GLY A 240 3.66 -1.20 -10.21
C GLY A 240 4.65 -0.03 -10.16
N ILE A 241 4.31 0.99 -9.37
CA ILE A 241 5.14 2.16 -9.08
C ILE A 241 5.70 2.04 -7.66
N ASN A 242 7.01 1.98 -7.52
CA ASN A 242 7.71 1.89 -6.24
C ASN A 242 7.35 3.09 -5.36
N THR A 243 6.99 2.89 -4.09
CA THR A 243 6.46 4.00 -3.27
C THR A 243 7.14 4.13 -1.91
N ALA A 244 7.11 3.08 -1.11
CA ALA A 244 7.46 3.14 0.30
C ALA A 244 8.12 1.85 0.76
N ILE A 245 8.71 1.91 1.96
CA ILE A 245 9.21 0.76 2.69
C ILE A 245 8.66 0.75 4.10
N PHE A 246 8.51 -0.43 4.66
CA PHE A 246 8.41 -0.57 6.11
C PHE A 246 9.81 -0.70 6.68
N SER A 247 10.31 0.36 7.33
CA SER A 247 11.66 0.35 7.91
C SER A 247 11.77 1.23 9.15
N LYS A 248 12.49 0.72 10.16
CA LYS A 248 12.89 1.50 11.34
C LYS A 248 14.21 2.25 11.14
N SER A 249 15.04 1.79 10.20
CA SER A 249 16.39 2.33 9.93
C SER A 249 16.42 3.30 8.74
N GLY A 250 15.35 3.35 7.94
CA GLY A 250 15.28 4.15 6.71
C GLY A 250 15.83 3.45 5.45
N GLY A 251 16.39 2.25 5.58
CA GLY A 251 16.80 1.39 4.45
C GLY A 251 15.92 0.14 4.32
N SER A 252 15.97 -0.52 3.16
CA SER A 252 15.20 -1.76 2.92
C SER A 252 15.51 -2.86 3.95
N GLN A 253 14.46 -3.48 4.49
CA GLN A 253 14.52 -4.67 5.36
C GLN A 253 13.80 -5.87 4.72
N GLY A 254 13.63 -5.85 3.39
CA GLY A 254 12.88 -6.87 2.64
C GLY A 254 11.36 -6.68 2.66
N ILE A 255 10.88 -5.48 3.02
CA ILE A 255 9.46 -5.11 3.01
C ILE A 255 9.29 -3.79 2.25
N GLY A 256 9.26 -3.89 0.93
CA GLY A 256 8.97 -2.79 0.01
C GLY A 256 7.54 -2.84 -0.51
N PHE A 257 7.01 -1.68 -0.90
CA PHE A 257 5.67 -1.54 -1.46
C PHE A 257 5.69 -0.82 -2.80
N ALA A 258 4.79 -1.25 -3.68
CA ALA A 258 4.51 -0.61 -4.96
C ALA A 258 2.99 -0.45 -5.17
N ILE A 259 2.60 0.64 -5.81
CA ILE A 259 1.23 0.90 -6.23
C ILE A 259 0.97 0.10 -7.52
N PRO A 260 -0.08 -0.74 -7.61
CA PRO A 260 -0.35 -1.54 -8.81
C PRO A 260 -0.49 -0.68 -10.06
N VAL A 261 0.04 -1.16 -11.19
CA VAL A 261 -0.01 -0.40 -12.46
C VAL A 261 -1.43 -0.09 -12.91
N LYS A 262 -2.41 -0.97 -12.63
CA LYS A 262 -3.82 -0.69 -12.94
C LYS A 262 -4.35 0.54 -12.22
N LEU A 263 -4.13 0.63 -10.91
CA LEU A 263 -4.52 1.82 -10.14
C LEU A 263 -3.79 3.06 -10.66
N ALA A 264 -2.50 2.92 -10.96
CA ALA A 264 -1.69 4.01 -11.49
C ALA A 264 -2.20 4.53 -12.85
N MET A 265 -2.63 3.62 -13.74
CA MET A 265 -3.24 3.97 -15.03
C MET A 265 -4.62 4.62 -14.89
N GLU A 266 -5.46 4.13 -13.97
CA GLU A 266 -6.77 4.74 -13.67
C GLU A 266 -6.61 6.20 -13.20
N VAL A 267 -5.68 6.43 -12.26
CA VAL A 267 -5.34 7.75 -11.75
C VAL A 267 -4.76 8.65 -12.84
N MET A 268 -3.79 8.13 -13.61
CA MET A 268 -3.15 8.87 -14.70
C MET A 268 -4.16 9.34 -15.72
N LYS A 269 -5.05 8.45 -16.17
CA LYS A 269 -6.10 8.76 -17.14
C LYS A 269 -7.02 9.86 -16.61
N SER A 270 -7.49 9.73 -15.35
CA SER A 270 -8.37 10.71 -14.74
C SER A 270 -7.72 12.10 -14.64
N ILE A 271 -6.44 12.16 -14.25
CA ILE A 271 -5.68 13.41 -14.18
C ILE A 271 -5.49 14.04 -15.57
N ILE A 272 -5.19 13.24 -16.59
CA ILE A 272 -5.01 13.75 -17.97
C ILE A 272 -6.32 14.30 -18.54
N GLU A 273 -7.44 13.60 -18.31
CA GLU A 273 -8.74 13.96 -18.86
C GLU A 273 -9.43 15.12 -18.09
N HIS A 274 -9.21 15.20 -16.78
CA HIS A 274 -9.98 16.09 -15.90
C HIS A 274 -9.14 17.01 -15.02
N GLY A 275 -7.80 16.89 -15.04
CA GLY A 275 -6.88 17.65 -14.19
C GLY A 275 -6.80 17.14 -12.74
N GLN A 276 -7.67 16.21 -12.34
CA GLN A 276 -7.74 15.64 -10.99
C GLN A 276 -8.37 14.25 -11.02
N VAL A 277 -8.21 13.48 -9.95
CA VAL A 277 -8.87 12.18 -9.81
C VAL A 277 -10.31 12.38 -9.36
N ILE A 278 -11.24 11.85 -10.15
CA ILE A 278 -12.68 11.87 -9.83
C ILE A 278 -13.02 10.65 -8.99
N ARG A 279 -13.47 10.89 -7.75
CA ARG A 279 -13.93 9.82 -6.84
C ARG A 279 -15.36 10.01 -6.41
N GLY A 280 -16.08 8.90 -6.34
CA GLY A 280 -17.35 8.81 -5.64
C GLY A 280 -17.18 9.07 -4.14
N TRP A 281 -18.18 9.70 -3.54
CA TRP A 281 -18.18 10.07 -2.14
C TRP A 281 -19.58 9.99 -1.56
N LEU A 282 -19.71 9.34 -0.40
CA LEU A 282 -20.96 9.34 0.37
C LEU A 282 -21.00 10.45 1.43
N GLY A 283 -19.86 11.05 1.79
CA GLY A 283 -19.82 12.05 2.87
C GLY A 283 -20.10 11.45 4.25
N ILE A 284 -19.47 10.31 4.54
CA ILE A 284 -19.52 9.66 5.85
C ILE A 284 -18.10 9.38 6.37
N GLU A 285 -17.98 9.39 7.68
CA GLU A 285 -16.84 8.81 8.40
C GLU A 285 -17.31 7.51 9.03
N VAL A 286 -16.51 6.46 8.87
CA VAL A 286 -16.88 5.11 9.30
C VAL A 286 -15.86 4.54 10.27
N GLN A 287 -16.33 3.70 11.18
CA GLN A 287 -15.50 2.92 12.08
C GLN A 287 -15.86 1.43 11.95
N PRO A 288 -14.88 0.51 12.07
CA PRO A 288 -15.18 -0.92 12.14
C PRO A 288 -16.15 -1.22 13.29
N LEU A 289 -17.12 -2.10 13.06
CA LEU A 289 -17.97 -2.59 14.13
C LEU A 289 -17.15 -3.53 15.02
N SER A 290 -16.79 -3.08 16.23
CA SER A 290 -16.14 -3.94 17.23
C SER A 290 -17.09 -5.02 17.72
N GLN A 291 -16.56 -6.09 18.32
CA GLN A 291 -17.39 -7.17 18.84
C GLN A 291 -18.32 -6.69 19.96
N GLU A 292 -17.82 -5.81 20.83
CA GLU A 292 -18.57 -5.21 21.93
C GLU A 292 -19.71 -4.32 21.39
N LEU A 293 -19.43 -3.54 20.34
CA LEU A 293 -20.45 -2.73 19.67
C LEU A 293 -21.49 -3.62 18.99
N ALA A 294 -21.07 -4.67 18.28
CA ALA A 294 -21.97 -5.61 17.61
C ALA A 294 -22.95 -6.24 18.61
N GLU A 295 -22.47 -6.65 19.79
CA GLU A 295 -23.32 -7.17 20.86
C GLU A 295 -24.34 -6.13 21.36
N SER A 296 -23.92 -4.88 21.56
CA SER A 296 -24.82 -3.79 21.96
C SER A 296 -25.92 -3.49 20.94
N PHE A 297 -25.65 -3.73 19.65
CA PHE A 297 -26.60 -3.54 18.55
C PHE A 297 -27.43 -4.79 18.22
N GLY A 298 -27.23 -5.91 18.92
CA GLY A 298 -27.90 -7.18 18.62
C GLY A 298 -27.44 -7.82 17.30
N LEU A 299 -26.23 -7.48 16.85
CA LEU A 299 -25.61 -7.90 15.58
C LEU A 299 -24.53 -8.97 15.78
N SER A 300 -24.55 -9.71 16.89
CA SER A 300 -23.52 -10.70 17.24
C SER A 300 -23.18 -11.62 16.05
N GLY A 301 -21.94 -11.54 15.58
CA GLY A 301 -21.42 -12.35 14.47
C GLY A 301 -21.68 -11.80 13.05
N ARG A 302 -22.28 -10.61 12.89
CA ARG A 302 -22.44 -9.95 11.58
C ARG A 302 -21.37 -8.87 11.37
N PRO A 303 -20.60 -8.91 10.27
CA PRO A 303 -19.69 -7.82 9.92
C PRO A 303 -20.48 -6.57 9.52
N GLY A 304 -19.96 -5.41 9.87
CA GLY A 304 -20.58 -4.12 9.56
C GLY A 304 -19.62 -2.96 9.83
N ILE A 305 -19.98 -1.77 9.36
CA ILE A 305 -19.27 -0.53 9.65
C ILE A 305 -20.23 0.50 10.22
N VAL A 306 -19.82 1.17 11.29
CA VAL A 306 -20.66 2.16 11.98
C VAL A 306 -20.40 3.53 11.42
N VAL A 307 -21.47 4.28 11.15
CA VAL A 307 -21.40 5.69 10.75
C VAL A 307 -21.05 6.53 11.98
N ALA A 308 -19.79 6.96 12.05
CA ALA A 308 -19.24 7.77 13.13
C ALA A 308 -19.35 9.28 12.86
N GLY A 309 -19.44 9.66 11.58
CA GLY A 309 -19.54 11.05 11.14
C GLY A 309 -20.35 11.16 9.86
N ILE A 310 -21.06 12.28 9.68
CA ILE A 310 -21.77 12.61 8.44
C ILE A 310 -21.44 14.04 8.07
N PHE A 311 -21.01 14.25 6.83
CA PHE A 311 -20.78 15.56 6.27
C PHE A 311 -22.10 16.28 6.02
N ARG A 312 -22.20 17.51 6.54
CA ARG A 312 -23.35 18.38 6.33
C ARG A 312 -23.56 18.67 4.85
N ASP A 313 -24.82 18.62 4.41
CA ASP A 313 -25.27 18.77 3.03
C ASP A 313 -24.67 17.72 2.06
N GLY A 314 -24.04 16.68 2.63
CA GLY A 314 -23.42 15.58 1.90
C GLY A 314 -24.43 14.54 1.39
N PRO A 315 -24.00 13.68 0.46
CA PRO A 315 -24.82 12.61 -0.12
C PRO A 315 -25.55 11.72 0.88
N ALA A 316 -24.86 11.24 1.91
CA ALA A 316 -25.44 10.35 2.91
C ALA A 316 -26.49 11.04 3.77
N GLN A 317 -26.29 12.32 4.13
CA GLN A 317 -27.29 13.07 4.88
C GLN A 317 -28.58 13.24 4.05
N LYS A 318 -28.44 13.58 2.75
CA LYS A 318 -29.58 13.71 1.83
C LYS A 318 -30.32 12.37 1.62
N ALA A 319 -29.59 11.27 1.66
CA ALA A 319 -30.14 9.90 1.60
C ALA A 319 -30.81 9.45 2.92
N GLY A 320 -30.70 10.23 3.99
CA GLY A 320 -31.28 9.93 5.29
C GLY A 320 -30.46 8.99 6.17
N LEU A 321 -29.16 8.78 5.88
CA LEU A 321 -28.24 8.12 6.82
C LEU A 321 -28.09 8.97 8.09
N GLN A 322 -27.88 8.29 9.21
CA GLN A 322 -27.76 8.90 10.53
C GLN A 322 -26.52 8.39 11.27
N LEU A 323 -26.04 9.18 12.22
CA LEU A 323 -24.98 8.75 13.15
C LEU A 323 -25.45 7.52 13.92
N GLY A 324 -24.57 6.54 14.06
CA GLY A 324 -24.88 5.27 14.72
C GLY A 324 -25.59 4.24 13.83
N ASP A 325 -25.91 4.56 12.57
CA ASP A 325 -26.30 3.54 11.60
C ASP A 325 -25.16 2.53 11.42
N VAL A 326 -25.50 1.24 11.39
CA VAL A 326 -24.55 0.18 11.03
C VAL A 326 -24.79 -0.21 9.59
N ILE A 327 -23.86 0.13 8.69
CA ILE A 327 -23.93 -0.26 7.28
C ILE A 327 -23.58 -1.75 7.18
N LEU A 328 -24.50 -2.51 6.60
CA LEU A 328 -24.38 -3.96 6.38
C LEU A 328 -23.90 -4.28 4.97
N SER A 329 -24.38 -3.53 3.97
CA SER A 329 -23.94 -3.66 2.57
C SER A 329 -24.08 -2.35 1.80
N ILE A 330 -23.23 -2.20 0.78
CA ILE A 330 -23.27 -1.11 -0.19
C ILE A 330 -23.41 -1.76 -1.57
N ASP A 331 -24.50 -1.45 -2.25
CA ASP A 331 -24.85 -1.97 -3.58
C ASP A 331 -24.81 -3.50 -3.68
N GLY A 332 -25.24 -4.19 -2.61
CA GLY A 332 -25.27 -5.64 -2.53
C GLY A 332 -23.97 -6.29 -2.02
N GLU A 333 -22.87 -5.54 -1.93
CA GLU A 333 -21.59 -6.03 -1.40
C GLU A 333 -21.52 -5.84 0.14
N PRO A 334 -21.12 -6.87 0.92
CA PRO A 334 -20.99 -6.77 2.36
C PRO A 334 -19.99 -5.68 2.82
N ALA A 335 -20.42 -4.85 3.77
CA ALA A 335 -19.63 -3.75 4.31
C ALA A 335 -18.94 -4.15 5.63
N GLY A 336 -18.01 -5.11 5.56
CA GLY A 336 -17.30 -5.62 6.74
C GLY A 336 -15.98 -4.92 7.09
N ASP A 337 -15.42 -4.16 6.14
CA ASP A 337 -14.17 -3.43 6.30
C ASP A 337 -14.36 -2.00 5.79
N GLY A 338 -14.17 -1.01 6.68
CA GLY A 338 -14.40 0.40 6.37
C GLY A 338 -13.54 0.90 5.21
N ARG A 339 -12.29 0.47 5.10
CA ARG A 339 -11.39 0.86 4.00
C ARG A 339 -11.83 0.24 2.68
N ARG A 340 -12.16 -1.06 2.68
CA ARG A 340 -12.69 -1.72 1.49
C ARG A 340 -13.99 -1.06 1.01
N SER A 341 -14.91 -0.75 1.91
CA SER A 341 -16.16 -0.06 1.58
C SER A 341 -15.92 1.36 1.08
N MET A 342 -14.98 2.11 1.66
CA MET A 342 -14.58 3.43 1.14
C MET A 342 -13.97 3.32 -0.27
N ASN A 343 -13.11 2.33 -0.52
CA ASN A 343 -12.54 2.06 -1.83
C ASN A 343 -13.62 1.69 -2.86
N GLN A 344 -14.63 0.92 -2.46
CA GLN A 344 -15.77 0.58 -3.29
C GLN A 344 -16.54 1.85 -3.71
N VAL A 345 -16.95 2.68 -2.74
CA VAL A 345 -17.68 3.93 -2.99
C VAL A 345 -16.88 4.87 -3.89
N ALA A 346 -15.56 4.96 -3.70
CA ALA A 346 -14.70 5.83 -4.50
C ALA A 346 -14.65 5.47 -5.98
N ARG A 347 -14.87 4.19 -6.33
CA ARG A 347 -14.91 3.71 -7.72
C ARG A 347 -16.25 3.96 -8.42
N ILE A 348 -17.29 4.30 -7.67
CA ILE A 348 -18.62 4.58 -8.20
C ILE A 348 -18.61 6.00 -8.78
N LYS A 349 -19.20 6.19 -9.96
CA LYS A 349 -19.20 7.50 -10.59
C LYS A 349 -20.08 8.45 -9.79
N PRO A 350 -19.66 9.73 -9.63
CA PRO A 350 -20.57 10.75 -9.13
C PRO A 350 -21.87 10.77 -9.93
N THR A 351 -23.00 11.08 -9.27
CA THR A 351 -24.39 11.05 -9.75
C THR A 351 -25.05 9.67 -9.87
N ASP A 352 -24.27 8.57 -9.79
CA ASP A 352 -24.86 7.23 -9.73
C ASP A 352 -25.59 7.02 -8.40
N LYS A 353 -26.65 6.22 -8.40
CA LYS A 353 -27.40 5.87 -7.19
C LYS A 353 -26.98 4.51 -6.68
N VAL A 354 -26.74 4.41 -5.38
CA VAL A 354 -26.37 3.16 -4.70
C VAL A 354 -27.39 2.84 -3.62
N THR A 355 -27.63 1.53 -3.42
CA THR A 355 -28.46 1.07 -2.31
C THR A 355 -27.56 0.75 -1.11
N VAL A 356 -27.80 1.42 0.01
CA VAL A 356 -27.11 1.18 1.28
C VAL A 356 -28.07 0.46 2.21
N GLN A 357 -27.72 -0.75 2.64
CA GLN A 357 -28.47 -1.47 3.66
C GLN A 357 -27.87 -1.14 5.03
N VAL A 358 -28.71 -0.65 5.94
CA VAL A 358 -28.29 -0.24 7.28
C VAL A 358 -29.14 -0.91 8.34
N MET A 359 -28.56 -1.15 9.52
CA MET A 359 -29.26 -1.47 10.74
C MET A 359 -29.39 -0.19 11.57
N ARG A 360 -30.63 0.20 11.89
CA ARG A 360 -30.94 1.34 12.75
C ARG A 360 -31.92 0.90 13.83
N ASN A 361 -31.53 1.05 15.10
CA ASN A 361 -32.37 0.67 16.25
C ASN A 361 -32.93 -0.76 16.14
N GLY A 362 -32.11 -1.72 15.70
CA GLY A 362 -32.49 -3.12 15.54
C GLY A 362 -33.38 -3.44 14.34
N LYS A 363 -33.62 -2.48 13.43
CA LYS A 363 -34.36 -2.69 12.17
C LYS A 363 -33.46 -2.49 10.96
N GLU A 364 -33.55 -3.42 10.00
CA GLU A 364 -32.90 -3.26 8.70
C GLU A 364 -33.68 -2.28 7.82
N LEU A 365 -32.96 -1.32 7.24
CA LEU A 365 -33.47 -0.31 6.34
C LEU A 365 -32.66 -0.34 5.04
N LYS A 366 -33.32 -0.04 3.92
CA LYS A 366 -32.66 0.20 2.64
C LYS A 366 -32.78 1.68 2.30
N LEU A 367 -31.65 2.34 2.16
CA LEU A 367 -31.55 3.74 1.77
C LEU A 367 -30.95 3.83 0.37
N THR A 368 -31.44 4.75 -0.44
CA THR A 368 -30.85 5.03 -1.76
C THR A 368 -30.09 6.34 -1.67
N ALA A 369 -28.78 6.29 -1.89
CA ALA A 369 -27.91 7.47 -1.88
C ALA A 369 -27.42 7.77 -3.29
N GLU A 370 -27.47 9.03 -3.70
CA GLU A 370 -26.82 9.51 -4.91
C GLU A 370 -25.36 9.85 -4.59
N ILE A 371 -24.40 9.22 -5.26
CA ILE A 371 -22.98 9.41 -5.01
C ILE A 371 -22.55 10.82 -5.39
N GLY A 372 -21.90 11.53 -4.47
CA GLY A 372 -21.33 12.85 -4.72
C GLY A 372 -19.92 12.77 -5.28
N LEU A 373 -19.41 13.91 -5.75
CA LEU A 373 -17.98 14.08 -6.02
C LEU A 373 -17.25 14.30 -4.69
N ARG A 374 -16.15 13.57 -4.45
CA ARG A 374 -15.28 13.79 -3.29
C ARG A 374 -14.69 15.20 -3.37
N PRO A 375 -14.85 16.05 -2.33
CA PRO A 375 -14.17 17.34 -2.27
C PRO A 375 -12.65 17.13 -2.27
N PRO A 376 -11.87 18.02 -2.89
CA PRO A 376 -10.43 17.98 -2.76
C PRO A 376 -10.01 18.12 -1.28
N PRO A 377 -8.92 17.49 -0.85
CA PRO A 377 -8.42 17.62 0.52
C PRO A 377 -8.25 19.11 0.86
N ALA A 378 -8.69 19.51 2.05
CA ALA A 378 -8.41 20.87 2.50
C ALA A 378 -6.89 21.08 2.57
N PRO A 379 -6.36 22.23 2.10
CA PRO A 379 -4.95 22.52 2.28
C PRO A 379 -4.62 22.43 3.76
N VAL A 380 -3.56 21.68 4.09
CA VAL A 380 -3.05 21.58 5.46
C VAL A 380 -2.72 23.00 5.88
N LYS A 381 -3.51 23.59 6.78
CA LYS A 381 -3.12 24.83 7.44
C LYS A 381 -1.82 24.51 8.15
N GLU A 382 -0.73 25.20 7.78
CA GLU A 382 0.48 25.20 8.57
C GLU A 382 0.04 25.50 10.01
N LYS A 383 0.32 24.56 10.92
CA LYS A 383 0.21 24.86 12.33
C LYS A 383 1.20 26.00 12.56
N GLU A 384 0.68 27.22 12.73
CA GLU A 384 1.39 28.25 13.45
C GLU A 384 1.65 27.64 14.83
N GLU A 385 2.88 27.17 15.04
CA GLU A 385 3.38 26.83 16.36
C GLU A 385 3.36 28.13 17.16
N GLU A 386 2.40 28.27 18.07
CA GLU A 386 2.38 29.31 19.11
C GLU A 386 3.51 29.11 20.13
#